data_AF-A0A161UTK5-F1
#
_entry.id   AF-A0A161UTK5-F1
#
_cell.length_a   1.000
_cell.length_b   1.000
_cell.length_c   1.000
_cell.angle_alpha   90.00
_cell.angle_beta   90.00
_cell.angle_gamma   90.00
#
_symmetry.space_group_name_H-M   'P 1'
#
loop_
_entity.id
_entity.type
_entity.pdbx_description
1 polymer ?
#
loop_
_entity_poly.entity_id
_entity_poly.type
_entity_poly.pdbx_seq_one_letter_code
_entity_poly.pdbx_strand_id
1 'polypeptide(L)'
;MFSTSKEELEQLLVPLGTCFIGEDFIQVKNYPFEPSIAYNQTLIKKEDIVDFDYDAQPMTIRIKNELIFISVEHKEALIHFADKNKIKIVQRPAIWDLILEPFLDTEFTEESNKRVTRLLVKYGLTLEQINQLRDEVEIQMLKYNFDTTLWEWCSLNASDVLKAMRPKYNQINFRIFYKKVMEIALLSQTK
;
A
#
# COMPACT_ATOMS: atom_id res chain seq x y z
N MET A 1 -25.22 -2.08 2.44
CA MET A 1 -24.60 -0.75 2.39
C MET A 1 -24.21 -0.40 3.80
N PHE A 2 -22.92 -0.27 4.09
CA PHE A 2 -22.50 0.11 5.44
C PHE A 2 -22.88 1.58 5.64
N SER A 3 -23.23 1.96 6.87
CA SER A 3 -23.70 3.32 7.18
C SER A 3 -22.52 4.27 7.44
N THR A 4 -21.53 4.29 6.55
CA THR A 4 -20.35 5.17 6.68
C THR A 4 -20.80 6.63 6.57
N SER A 5 -20.42 7.45 7.55
CA SER A 5 -20.79 8.86 7.56
C SER A 5 -20.05 9.62 6.46
N LYS A 6 -20.55 10.80 6.07
CA LYS A 6 -19.84 11.68 5.12
C LYS A 6 -18.42 12.01 5.59
N GLU A 7 -18.26 12.28 6.88
CA GLU A 7 -16.98 12.58 7.50
C GLU A 7 -16.03 11.37 7.45
N GLU A 8 -16.53 10.15 7.64
CA GLU A 8 -15.74 8.92 7.53
C GLU A 8 -15.35 8.66 6.06
N LEU A 9 -16.23 8.89 5.09
CA LEU A 9 -15.93 8.80 3.65
C LEU A 9 -14.80 9.74 3.21
N GLU A 10 -14.82 10.99 3.65
CA GLU A 10 -13.75 11.97 3.37
C GLU A 10 -12.40 11.51 3.95
N GLN A 11 -12.42 10.80 5.08
CA GLN A 11 -11.21 10.23 5.67
C GLN A 11 -10.72 8.97 4.95
N LEU A 12 -11.59 8.23 4.25
CA LEU A 12 -11.21 7.07 3.44
C LEU A 12 -10.60 7.50 2.10
N LEU A 13 -11.13 8.54 1.46
CA LEU A 13 -10.73 9.00 0.12
C LEU A 13 -9.63 10.06 0.11
N VAL A 14 -8.55 9.83 0.85
CA VAL A 14 -7.40 10.75 0.85
C VAL A 14 -6.44 10.50 -0.32
N PRO A 15 -5.96 11.57 -0.99
CA PRO A 15 -4.96 11.44 -2.03
C PRO A 15 -3.59 11.06 -1.45
N LEU A 16 -2.72 10.48 -2.29
CA LEU A 16 -1.33 10.13 -1.93
C LEU A 16 -0.40 11.35 -1.79
N GLY A 17 -0.93 12.57 -1.89
CA GLY A 17 -0.16 13.80 -1.94
C GLY A 17 0.36 14.10 -3.35
N THR A 18 1.26 15.08 -3.45
CA THR A 18 1.90 15.48 -4.71
C THR A 18 3.39 15.18 -4.68
N CYS A 19 3.96 14.90 -5.85
CA CYS A 19 5.36 14.57 -5.99
C CYS A 19 6.02 15.50 -7.03
N PHE A 20 7.19 16.05 -6.66
CA PHE A 20 8.07 16.78 -7.56
C PHE A 20 9.40 16.04 -7.65
N ILE A 21 9.86 15.76 -8.87
CA ILE A 21 11.07 14.98 -9.12
C ILE A 21 12.12 15.96 -9.66
N GLY A 22 13.13 16.21 -8.83
CA GLY A 22 14.31 17.00 -9.20
C GLY A 22 15.38 16.13 -9.86
N GLU A 23 16.60 16.66 -9.99
CA GLU A 23 17.69 15.91 -10.61
C GLU A 23 18.25 14.78 -9.72
N ASP A 24 18.38 15.03 -8.43
CA ASP A 24 18.97 14.14 -7.42
C ASP A 24 18.09 13.99 -6.17
N PHE A 25 16.86 14.51 -6.21
CA PHE A 25 15.90 14.41 -5.12
C PHE A 25 14.47 14.21 -5.61
N ILE A 26 13.62 13.69 -4.73
CA ILE A 26 12.17 13.61 -4.88
C ILE A 26 11.54 14.34 -3.69
N GLN A 27 10.69 15.31 -3.97
CA GLN A 27 9.93 16.03 -2.94
C GLN A 27 8.49 15.51 -2.93
N VAL A 28 8.06 14.97 -1.79
CA VAL A 28 6.68 14.53 -1.55
C VAL A 28 6.01 15.53 -0.62
N LYS A 29 4.81 15.99 -0.97
CA LYS A 29 4.00 16.92 -0.18
C LYS A 29 2.62 16.34 0.07
N ASN A 30 2.01 16.73 1.20
CA ASN A 30 0.64 16.33 1.57
C ASN A 30 0.44 14.80 1.62
N TYR A 31 1.48 14.05 1.97
CA TYR A 31 1.40 12.60 2.12
C TYR A 31 0.47 12.24 3.29
N PRO A 32 -0.50 11.32 3.13
CA PRO A 32 -1.62 11.19 4.05
C PRO A 32 -1.35 10.36 5.32
N PHE A 33 -0.14 9.80 5.47
CA PHE A 33 0.18 8.82 6.50
C PHE A 33 1.16 9.38 7.53
N GLU A 34 0.67 9.79 8.71
CA GLU A 34 1.47 10.40 9.79
C GLU A 34 2.73 9.61 10.22
N PRO A 35 2.70 8.27 10.33
CA PRO A 35 3.88 7.51 10.73
C PRO A 35 4.99 7.47 9.67
N SER A 36 4.69 7.86 8.44
CA SER A 36 5.61 7.79 7.30
C SER A 36 6.72 8.83 7.40
N ILE A 37 7.91 8.51 6.90
CA ILE A 37 8.97 9.52 6.69
C ILE A 37 8.57 10.59 5.67
N ALA A 38 7.60 10.32 4.79
CA ALA A 38 7.12 11.28 3.79
C ALA A 38 6.03 12.22 4.32
N TYR A 39 5.64 12.06 5.60
CA TYR A 39 4.62 12.91 6.22
C TYR A 39 5.09 14.36 6.37
N ASN A 40 4.17 15.30 6.17
CA ASN A 40 4.37 16.74 6.38
C ASN A 40 5.54 17.38 5.58
N GLN A 41 5.60 17.05 4.29
CA GLN A 41 6.57 17.54 3.31
C GLN A 41 8.00 17.04 3.53
N THR A 42 8.44 16.14 2.65
CA THR A 42 9.75 15.50 2.77
C THR A 42 10.50 15.62 1.46
N LEU A 43 11.77 16.01 1.57
CA LEU A 43 12.74 15.94 0.49
C LEU A 43 13.58 14.67 0.66
N ILE A 44 13.39 13.72 -0.25
CA ILE A 44 14.08 12.44 -0.29
C ILE A 44 15.25 12.59 -1.26
N LYS A 45 16.47 12.43 -0.78
CA LYS A 45 17.65 12.45 -1.65
C LYS A 45 17.85 11.09 -2.30
N LYS A 46 18.44 11.06 -3.49
CA LYS A 46 18.72 9.80 -4.21
C LYS A 46 19.54 8.81 -3.39
N GLU A 47 20.43 9.28 -2.51
CA GLU A 47 21.29 8.42 -1.68
C GLU A 47 20.50 7.65 -0.62
N ASP A 48 19.31 8.13 -0.24
CA ASP A 48 18.43 7.47 0.73
C ASP A 48 17.52 6.42 0.06
N ILE A 49 17.41 6.45 -1.26
CA ILE A 49 16.54 5.58 -2.04
C ILE A 49 17.24 4.25 -2.29
N VAL A 50 16.59 3.16 -1.90
CA VAL A 50 17.15 1.81 -2.06
C VAL A 50 16.76 1.19 -3.40
N ASP A 51 15.47 1.23 -3.74
CA ASP A 51 14.95 0.69 -4.99
C ASP A 51 13.55 1.24 -5.33
N PHE A 52 13.17 1.13 -6.60
CA PHE A 52 11.86 1.49 -7.12
C PHE A 52 11.10 0.29 -7.67
N ASP A 53 9.78 0.35 -7.58
CA ASP A 53 8.87 -0.51 -8.34
C ASP A 53 7.82 0.38 -9.00
N TYR A 54 7.93 0.51 -10.33
CA TYR A 54 7.01 1.31 -11.14
C TYR A 54 5.84 0.48 -11.70
N ASP A 55 5.85 -0.84 -11.49
CA ASP A 55 4.78 -1.75 -11.91
C ASP A 55 3.77 -1.98 -10.79
N ALA A 56 4.17 -1.72 -9.54
CA ALA A 56 3.23 -1.56 -8.42
C ALA A 56 2.20 -0.47 -8.71
N GLN A 57 0.97 -0.69 -8.23
CA GLN A 57 -0.13 0.27 -8.30
C GLN A 57 -0.64 0.52 -6.88
N PRO A 58 -0.42 1.72 -6.28
CA PRO A 58 0.44 2.81 -6.77
C PRO A 58 1.92 2.42 -6.84
N MET A 59 2.73 3.20 -7.57
CA MET A 59 4.17 2.96 -7.67
C MET A 59 4.83 3.14 -6.30
N THR A 60 5.94 2.45 -6.05
CA THR A 60 6.60 2.47 -4.73
C THR A 60 8.09 2.76 -4.77
N ILE A 61 8.50 3.69 -3.91
CA ILE A 61 9.89 4.01 -3.61
C ILE A 61 10.25 3.42 -2.26
N ARG A 62 11.32 2.63 -2.18
CA ARG A 62 11.80 2.11 -0.89
C ARG A 62 12.87 2.99 -0.29
N ILE A 63 12.67 3.36 0.96
CA ILE A 63 13.66 4.04 1.81
C ILE A 63 13.77 3.24 3.09
N LYS A 64 14.95 2.68 3.37
CA LYS A 64 15.16 1.74 4.47
C LYS A 64 14.14 0.58 4.41
N ASN A 65 13.24 0.51 5.39
CA ASN A 65 12.21 -0.52 5.54
C ASN A 65 10.79 0.04 5.31
N GLU A 66 10.67 1.11 4.52
CA GLU A 66 9.41 1.77 4.24
C GLU A 66 9.20 1.93 2.73
N LEU A 67 7.96 1.71 2.29
CA LEU A 67 7.52 2.01 0.93
C LEU A 67 6.75 3.32 0.91
N ILE A 68 7.21 4.26 0.10
CA ILE A 68 6.50 5.51 -0.21
C ILE A 68 5.72 5.31 -1.50
N PHE A 69 4.40 5.49 -1.42
CA PHE A 69 3.48 5.33 -2.53
C PHE A 69 3.44 6.61 -3.38
N ILE A 70 3.69 6.49 -4.67
CA ILE A 70 3.68 7.61 -5.62
C ILE A 70 2.62 7.35 -6.69
N SER A 71 1.87 8.41 -7.02
CA SER A 71 0.86 8.37 -8.08
C SER A 71 1.47 7.93 -9.41
N VAL A 72 0.72 7.11 -10.16
CA VAL A 72 1.10 6.59 -11.47
C VAL A 72 1.35 7.69 -12.52
N GLU A 73 0.80 8.89 -12.30
CA GLU A 73 1.01 10.06 -13.17
C GLU A 73 2.48 10.47 -13.29
N HIS A 74 3.33 10.06 -12.33
CA HIS A 74 4.76 10.37 -12.33
C HIS A 74 5.62 9.24 -12.93
N LYS A 75 5.04 8.22 -13.56
CA LYS A 75 5.75 7.00 -13.99
C LYS A 75 6.96 7.29 -14.89
N GLU A 76 6.77 8.05 -15.95
CA GLU A 76 7.86 8.38 -16.89
C GLU A 76 8.99 9.16 -16.20
N ALA A 77 8.63 10.13 -15.35
CA ALA A 77 9.59 10.94 -14.61
C ALA A 77 10.37 10.10 -13.58
N LEU A 78 9.74 9.16 -12.88
CA LEU A 78 10.42 8.26 -11.96
C LEU A 78 11.36 7.30 -12.67
N ILE A 79 10.96 6.75 -13.83
CA ILE A 79 11.81 5.87 -14.64
C ILE A 79 13.06 6.64 -15.07
N HIS A 80 12.91 7.86 -15.60
CA HIS A 80 14.04 8.70 -15.99
C HIS A 80 14.96 9.04 -14.80
N PHE A 81 14.38 9.40 -13.65
CA PHE A 81 15.14 9.69 -12.44
C PHE A 81 15.93 8.47 -11.95
N ALA A 82 15.34 7.27 -12.01
CA ALA A 82 15.97 6.02 -11.62
C ALA A 82 17.20 5.74 -12.50
N ASP A 83 17.03 5.88 -13.81
CA ASP A 83 18.06 5.56 -14.80
C ASP A 83 19.23 6.56 -14.70
N LYS A 84 18.93 7.86 -14.61
CA LYS A 84 19.93 8.93 -14.41
C LYS A 84 20.75 8.73 -13.14
N ASN A 85 20.11 8.33 -12.05
CA ASN A 85 20.74 8.18 -10.74
C ASN A 85 21.21 6.76 -10.43
N LYS A 86 21.08 5.82 -11.38
CA LYS A 86 21.46 4.40 -11.24
C LYS A 86 20.77 3.71 -10.05
N ILE A 87 19.53 4.08 -9.78
CA ILE A 87 18.71 3.48 -8.72
C ILE A 87 18.17 2.15 -9.23
N LYS A 88 18.22 1.13 -8.38
CA LYS A 88 17.75 -0.21 -8.73
C LYS A 88 16.25 -0.21 -8.95
N ILE A 89 15.81 -0.82 -10.05
CA ILE A 89 14.41 -1.11 -10.34
C ILE A 89 14.15 -2.58 -9.98
N VAL A 90 13.05 -2.82 -9.26
CA VAL A 90 12.61 -4.15 -8.80
C VAL A 90 11.14 -4.35 -9.11
N GLN A 91 10.73 -5.61 -9.18
CA GLN A 91 9.33 -5.99 -9.16
C GLN A 91 9.05 -6.63 -7.80
N ARG A 92 8.16 -6.02 -7.01
CA ARG A 92 7.80 -6.48 -5.67
C ARG A 92 6.55 -7.36 -5.73
N PRO A 93 6.45 -8.35 -4.83
CA PRO A 93 5.24 -9.15 -4.73
C PRO A 93 4.08 -8.29 -4.17
N ALA A 94 2.91 -8.41 -4.79
CA ALA A 94 1.68 -7.75 -4.36
C ALA A 94 1.02 -8.50 -3.18
N ILE A 95 1.70 -8.55 -2.04
CA ILE A 95 1.28 -9.40 -0.89
C ILE A 95 -0.01 -8.89 -0.27
N TRP A 96 -0.17 -7.57 -0.15
CA TRP A 96 -1.41 -6.99 0.34
C TRP A 96 -2.57 -7.25 -0.63
N ASP A 97 -2.34 -7.20 -1.93
CA ASP A 97 -3.34 -7.55 -2.93
C ASP A 97 -3.86 -8.98 -2.75
N LEU A 98 -2.96 -9.92 -2.49
CA LEU A 98 -3.32 -11.31 -2.18
C LEU A 98 -4.09 -11.44 -0.83
N ILE A 99 -3.69 -10.69 0.20
CA ILE A 99 -4.39 -10.72 1.49
C ILE A 99 -5.82 -10.20 1.34
N LEU A 100 -5.99 -9.13 0.55
CA LEU A 100 -7.22 -8.35 0.41
C LEU A 100 -8.16 -8.88 -0.70
N GLU A 101 -7.72 -9.85 -1.50
CA GLU A 101 -8.51 -10.49 -2.55
C GLU A 101 -9.95 -10.86 -2.14
N PRO A 102 -10.23 -11.40 -0.92
CA PRO A 102 -11.60 -11.71 -0.49
C PRO A 102 -12.54 -10.51 -0.33
N PHE A 103 -12.02 -9.28 -0.27
CA PHE A 103 -12.81 -8.06 -0.04
C PHE A 103 -13.14 -7.30 -1.33
N LEU A 104 -12.66 -7.81 -2.48
CA LEU A 104 -13.04 -7.33 -3.79
C LEU A 104 -14.50 -7.71 -4.09
N ASP A 105 -15.16 -6.91 -4.92
CA ASP A 105 -16.51 -7.21 -5.43
C ASP A 105 -16.42 -8.22 -6.59
N THR A 106 -15.78 -9.37 -6.34
CA THR A 106 -15.59 -10.46 -7.29
C THR A 106 -15.83 -11.79 -6.59
N GLU A 107 -16.22 -12.82 -7.35
CA GLU A 107 -16.48 -14.15 -6.79
C GLU A 107 -15.18 -14.74 -6.20
N PHE A 108 -15.12 -14.82 -4.87
CA PHE A 108 -14.01 -15.43 -4.15
C PHE A 108 -14.33 -16.90 -3.81
N THR A 109 -13.95 -17.80 -4.71
CA THR A 109 -14.22 -19.24 -4.57
C THR A 109 -13.25 -19.93 -3.60
N GLU A 110 -13.58 -21.15 -3.17
CA GLU A 110 -12.64 -21.99 -2.42
C GLU A 110 -11.33 -22.24 -3.16
N GLU A 111 -11.38 -22.33 -4.50
CA GLU A 111 -10.20 -22.53 -5.33
C GLU A 111 -9.30 -21.29 -5.30
N SER A 112 -9.89 -20.11 -5.46
CA SER A 112 -9.19 -18.82 -5.28
C SER A 112 -8.54 -18.74 -3.91
N ASN A 113 -9.28 -19.07 -2.85
CA ASN A 113 -8.72 -19.08 -1.49
C ASN A 113 -7.53 -20.03 -1.36
N LYS A 114 -7.65 -21.28 -1.81
CA LYS A 114 -6.56 -22.27 -1.77
C LYS A 114 -5.33 -21.79 -2.56
N ARG A 115 -5.53 -21.19 -3.74
CA ARG A 115 -4.44 -20.63 -4.57
C ARG A 115 -3.73 -19.51 -3.84
N VAL A 116 -4.47 -18.53 -3.34
CA VAL A 116 -3.95 -17.33 -2.67
C VAL A 116 -3.22 -17.69 -1.38
N THR A 117 -3.80 -18.56 -0.55
CA THR A 117 -3.15 -19.05 0.66
C THR A 117 -1.81 -19.72 0.35
N ARG A 118 -1.74 -20.56 -0.69
CA ARG A 118 -0.46 -21.18 -1.10
C ARG A 118 0.57 -20.14 -1.53
N LEU A 119 0.16 -19.06 -2.20
CA LEU A 119 1.06 -17.98 -2.59
C LEU A 119 1.57 -17.22 -1.36
N LEU A 120 0.68 -16.83 -0.44
CA LEU A 120 1.05 -16.11 0.78
C LEU A 120 2.00 -16.93 1.68
N VAL A 121 1.80 -18.25 1.77
CA VAL A 121 2.70 -19.17 2.49
C VAL A 121 4.11 -19.19 1.89
N LYS A 122 4.27 -19.07 0.57
CA LYS A 122 5.59 -18.96 -0.07
C LYS A 122 6.35 -17.68 0.30
N TYR A 123 5.65 -16.66 0.79
CA TYR A 123 6.23 -15.42 1.32
C TYR A 123 6.41 -15.45 2.84
N GLY A 124 6.23 -16.62 3.47
CA GLY A 124 6.50 -16.83 4.89
C GLY A 124 5.33 -16.53 5.83
N LEU A 125 4.12 -16.29 5.31
CA LEU A 125 2.93 -16.11 6.14
C LEU A 125 2.30 -17.46 6.48
N THR A 126 1.96 -17.67 7.75
CA THR A 126 1.18 -18.83 8.18
C THR A 126 -0.31 -18.62 7.91
N LEU A 127 -1.09 -19.71 7.84
CA LEU A 127 -2.55 -19.62 7.69
C LEU A 127 -3.19 -18.81 8.83
N GLU A 128 -2.70 -18.99 10.06
CA GLU A 128 -3.17 -18.23 11.22
C GLU A 128 -2.95 -16.72 11.04
N GLN A 129 -1.75 -16.31 10.61
CA GLN A 129 -1.46 -14.90 10.34
C GLN A 129 -2.33 -14.34 9.22
N ILE A 130 -2.56 -15.11 8.15
CA ILE A 130 -3.42 -14.69 7.02
C ILE A 130 -4.85 -14.42 7.52
N ASN A 131 -5.40 -15.33 8.31
CA ASN A 131 -6.75 -15.18 8.86
C ASN A 131 -6.81 -13.98 9.82
N GLN A 132 -5.86 -13.85 10.75
CA GLN A 132 -5.79 -12.71 11.67
C GLN A 132 -5.70 -11.36 10.93
N LEU A 133 -4.94 -11.30 9.83
CA LEU A 133 -4.83 -10.11 9.00
C LEU A 133 -6.16 -9.76 8.33
N ARG A 134 -6.85 -10.77 7.77
CA ARG A 134 -8.15 -10.59 7.12
C ARG A 134 -9.20 -10.14 8.13
N ASP A 135 -9.30 -10.81 9.27
CA ASP A 135 -10.24 -10.47 10.34
C ASP A 135 -10.00 -9.04 10.87
N GLU A 136 -8.74 -8.61 10.98
CA GLU A 136 -8.41 -7.27 11.47
C GLU A 136 -8.93 -6.16 10.54
N VAL A 137 -8.87 -6.37 9.23
CA VAL A 137 -9.13 -5.34 8.21
C VAL A 137 -10.51 -5.45 7.57
N GLU A 138 -11.19 -6.60 7.68
CA GLU A 138 -12.42 -6.94 6.97
C GLU A 138 -13.46 -5.81 6.98
N ILE A 139 -13.91 -5.37 8.15
CA ILE A 139 -14.97 -4.36 8.26
C ILE A 139 -14.56 -3.05 7.58
N GLN A 140 -13.31 -2.63 7.73
CA GLN A 140 -12.85 -1.37 7.14
C GLN A 140 -12.61 -1.49 5.64
N MET A 141 -12.13 -2.63 5.17
CA MET A 141 -11.96 -2.87 3.74
C MET A 141 -13.29 -3.00 3.03
N LEU A 142 -14.30 -3.62 3.65
CA LEU A 142 -15.65 -3.67 3.12
C LEU A 142 -16.27 -2.27 3.07
N LYS A 143 -16.15 -1.44 4.13
CA LYS A 143 -16.57 -0.03 4.07
C LYS A 143 -15.82 0.73 2.96
N TYR A 144 -14.50 0.60 2.92
CA TYR A 144 -13.66 1.27 1.93
C TYR A 144 -14.08 0.89 0.51
N ASN A 145 -14.19 -0.39 0.19
CA ASN A 145 -14.54 -0.82 -1.15
C ASN A 145 -16.01 -0.48 -1.49
N PHE A 146 -16.95 -0.87 -0.61
CA PHE A 146 -18.38 -0.81 -0.92
C PHE A 146 -18.97 0.60 -0.79
N ASP A 147 -18.60 1.39 0.22
CA ASP A 147 -19.24 2.69 0.47
C ASP A 147 -18.54 3.85 -0.27
N THR A 148 -17.26 3.72 -0.64
CA THR A 148 -16.59 4.74 -1.48
C THR A 148 -16.87 4.58 -2.96
N THR A 149 -17.64 3.54 -3.35
CA THR A 149 -18.00 3.25 -4.74
C THR A 149 -16.78 3.05 -5.66
N LEU A 150 -15.62 2.67 -5.12
CA LEU A 150 -14.43 2.27 -5.90
C LEU A 150 -14.62 0.94 -6.68
N TRP A 151 -15.88 0.58 -7.00
CA TRP A 151 -16.36 -0.67 -7.59
C TRP A 151 -15.99 -0.83 -9.07
N GLU A 152 -14.75 -0.52 -9.42
CA GLU A 152 -14.21 -0.86 -10.72
C GLU A 152 -13.02 -1.77 -10.48
N TRP A 153 -13.02 -2.92 -11.16
CA TRP A 153 -12.02 -3.98 -11.39
C TRP A 153 -10.53 -3.70 -11.10
N CYS A 154 -10.22 -3.09 -9.96
CA CYS A 154 -8.90 -2.72 -9.49
C CYS A 154 -8.55 -3.61 -8.29
N SER A 155 -7.27 -3.98 -8.15
CA SER A 155 -6.82 -4.63 -6.93
C SER A 155 -6.84 -3.66 -5.75
N LEU A 156 -7.07 -4.17 -4.54
CA LEU A 156 -6.85 -3.44 -3.29
C LEU A 156 -5.42 -3.68 -2.84
N ASN A 157 -4.67 -2.64 -2.49
CA ASN A 157 -3.24 -2.76 -2.19
C ASN A 157 -2.88 -2.24 -0.78
N ALA A 158 -1.57 -2.18 -0.50
CA ALA A 158 -1.05 -1.69 0.78
C ALA A 158 -1.42 -0.23 1.09
N SER A 159 -1.51 0.64 0.07
CA SER A 159 -2.00 2.00 0.28
C SER A 159 -3.47 2.01 0.68
N ASP A 160 -4.28 1.12 0.12
CA ASP A 160 -5.73 1.13 0.36
C ASP A 160 -6.05 0.64 1.76
N VAL A 161 -5.37 -0.42 2.24
CA VAL A 161 -5.54 -0.86 3.63
C VAL A 161 -5.10 0.19 4.64
N LEU A 162 -4.09 1.01 4.33
CA LEU A 162 -3.70 2.13 5.19
C LEU A 162 -4.76 3.22 5.21
N LYS A 163 -5.35 3.57 4.07
CA LYS A 163 -6.45 4.54 4.00
C LYS A 163 -7.67 4.03 4.76
N ALA A 164 -8.04 2.76 4.56
CA ALA A 164 -9.19 2.13 5.19
C ALA A 164 -9.06 2.05 6.70
N MET A 165 -7.86 1.75 7.22
CA MET A 165 -7.66 1.53 8.65
C MET A 165 -7.35 2.80 9.44
N ARG A 166 -7.01 3.90 8.77
CA ARG A 166 -6.68 5.18 9.43
C ARG A 166 -7.82 5.74 10.28
N PRO A 167 -9.10 5.76 9.84
CA PRO A 167 -10.21 6.24 10.66
C PRO A 167 -10.52 5.33 11.86
N LYS A 168 -10.22 4.03 11.77
CA LYS A 168 -10.46 3.04 12.84
C LYS A 168 -9.53 3.25 14.04
N TYR A 169 -8.27 3.57 13.79
CA TYR A 169 -7.23 3.58 14.81
C TYR A 169 -6.91 4.98 15.33
N ASN A 170 -6.63 5.09 16.63
CA ASN A 170 -5.94 6.25 17.17
C ASN A 170 -4.48 6.32 16.66
N GLN A 171 -3.79 7.43 16.89
CA GLN A 171 -2.44 7.66 16.38
C GLN A 171 -1.43 6.56 16.75
N ILE A 172 -1.46 6.06 17.99
CA ILE A 172 -0.53 5.03 18.47
C ILE A 172 -0.80 3.70 17.74
N ASN A 173 -2.06 3.28 17.69
CA ASN A 173 -2.45 2.04 17.03
C ASN A 173 -2.22 2.11 15.52
N PHE A 174 -2.46 3.27 14.89
CA PHE A 174 -2.20 3.45 13.47
C PHE A 174 -0.70 3.37 13.15
N ARG A 175 0.17 3.90 14.01
CA ARG A 175 1.64 3.77 13.86
C ARG A 175 2.10 2.32 13.92
N ILE A 176 1.55 1.53 14.83
CA ILE A 176 1.83 0.09 14.94
C ILE A 176 1.35 -0.63 13.68
N PHE A 177 0.12 -0.35 13.25
CA PHE A 177 -0.46 -0.94 12.04
C PHE A 177 0.32 -0.56 10.79
N TYR A 178 0.73 0.70 10.65
CA TYR A 178 1.53 1.20 9.54
C TYR A 178 2.84 0.42 9.40
N LYS A 179 3.54 0.22 10.51
CA LYS A 179 4.79 -0.57 10.52
C LYS A 179 4.53 -2.01 10.09
N LYS A 180 3.47 -2.64 10.61
CA LYS A 180 3.04 -3.99 10.22
C LYS A 180 2.75 -4.09 8.71
N VAL A 181 2.08 -3.09 8.13
CA VAL A 181 1.84 -3.03 6.67
C VAL A 181 3.14 -3.02 5.89
N MET A 182 4.12 -2.21 6.30
CA MET A 182 5.42 -2.14 5.62
C MET A 182 6.24 -3.42 5.77
N GLU A 183 6.26 -4.01 6.96
CA GLU A 183 6.93 -5.30 7.20
C GLU A 183 6.36 -6.40 6.29
N ILE A 184 5.04 -6.46 6.12
CA ILE A 184 4.37 -7.42 5.23
C ILE A 184 4.63 -7.10 3.75
N ALA A 185 4.57 -5.83 3.35
CA ALA A 185 4.78 -5.41 1.97
C ALA A 185 6.21 -5.65 1.47
N LEU A 186 7.18 -5.78 2.39
CA LEU A 186 8.59 -6.04 2.10
C LEU A 186 9.00 -7.51 2.26
N LEU A 187 8.05 -8.42 2.53
CA LEU A 187 8.35 -9.85 2.55
C LEU A 187 8.88 -10.30 1.18
N SER A 188 9.81 -11.26 1.23
CA SER A 188 10.41 -11.89 0.06
C SER A 188 10.21 -13.40 0.14
N GLN A 189 10.26 -14.08 -1.00
CA GLN A 189 10.03 -15.54 -1.01
C GLN A 189 11.03 -16.24 -0.10
N THR A 190 10.54 -17.14 0.73
CA THR A 190 11.39 -18.03 1.52
C THR A 190 12.06 -19.01 0.56
N LYS A 191 13.40 -19.07 0.61
CA LYS A 191 14.19 -20.04 -0.17
C LYS A 191 13.89 -21.47 0.23
#